data_AF-V6TVD8-F1
#
_entry.id   AF-V6TVD8-F1
#
_cell.length_a   1.000
_cell.length_b   1.000
_cell.length_c   1.000
_cell.angle_alpha   90.00
_cell.angle_beta   90.00
_cell.angle_gamma   90.00
#
_symmetry.space_group_name_H-M   'P 1'
#
loop_
_entity.id
_entity.type
_entity.pdbx_description
1 polymer ?
#
loop_
_entity_poly.entity_id
_entity_poly.type
_entity_poly.pdbx_seq_one_letter_code
_entity_poly.pdbx_strand_id
1 'polypeptide(L)'
;MSFEDLRELENPWFSYAYVGHTKFIRQFSNFYSGRYLEKPLMGLEDYIGFTAMHLACLSGRLNIVQLLVDKEISLYTHKDVTIELLPMADDSSPPIRTTLHKGASPLAIAVARGHHHIVKFLLSYTATDYNVLGLLTRSFTSKDPANILAATLSQNKAILGPLLAVNDADSSLEPSL
;
A
#
# COMPACT_ATOMS: atom_id res chain seq x y z
N MET A 1 -21.77 0.04 1.23
CA MET A 1 -21.70 0.53 -0.16
C MET A 1 -21.79 -0.66 -1.09
N SER A 2 -22.80 -0.67 -1.96
CA SER A 2 -23.05 -1.75 -2.91
C SER A 2 -22.16 -1.59 -4.15
N PHE A 3 -22.02 -2.66 -4.94
CA PHE A 3 -21.27 -2.62 -6.20
C PHE A 3 -21.93 -1.67 -7.22
N GLU A 4 -23.25 -1.57 -7.18
CA GLU A 4 -24.06 -0.67 -8.01
C GLU A 4 -23.73 0.81 -7.75
N ASP A 5 -23.53 1.20 -6.49
CA ASP A 5 -23.18 2.58 -6.10
C ASP A 5 -21.83 3.03 -6.71
N LEU A 6 -20.93 2.08 -7.00
CA LEU A 6 -19.61 2.36 -7.54
C LEU A 6 -19.58 2.58 -9.06
N ARG A 7 -20.60 2.12 -9.80
CA ARG A 7 -20.68 2.33 -11.26
C ARG A 7 -21.10 3.74 -11.63
N GLU A 8 -21.83 4.43 -10.76
CA GLU A 8 -22.34 5.78 -11.03
C GLU A 8 -21.29 6.87 -10.81
N LEU A 9 -20.10 6.50 -10.30
CA LEU A 9 -19.00 7.42 -10.11
C LEU A 9 -18.34 7.75 -11.46
N GLU A 10 -18.16 9.05 -11.72
CA GLU A 10 -17.56 9.65 -12.93
C GLU A 10 -16.16 9.08 -13.28
N ASN A 11 -15.52 8.39 -12.33
CA ASN A 11 -14.29 7.61 -12.55
C ASN A 11 -14.28 6.33 -11.70
N PRO A 12 -14.79 5.20 -12.21
CA PRO A 12 -14.92 3.97 -11.42
C PRO A 12 -13.58 3.22 -11.27
N TRP A 13 -12.49 3.72 -11.88
CA TRP A 13 -11.15 3.12 -11.83
C TRP A 13 -10.69 2.82 -10.40
N PHE A 14 -10.79 3.82 -9.53
CA PHE A 14 -10.36 3.74 -8.13
C PHE A 14 -11.23 2.78 -7.32
N SER A 15 -12.55 2.84 -7.53
CA SER A 15 -13.52 1.98 -6.87
C SER A 15 -13.34 0.52 -7.26
N TYR A 16 -13.12 0.24 -8.56
CA TYR A 16 -12.85 -1.11 -9.05
C TYR A 16 -11.54 -1.68 -8.52
N ALA A 17 -10.51 -0.84 -8.35
CA ALA A 17 -9.28 -1.25 -7.70
C ALA A 17 -9.49 -1.59 -6.22
N TYR A 18 -10.27 -0.76 -5.51
CA TYR A 18 -10.61 -0.96 -4.10
C TYR A 18 -11.43 -2.24 -3.85
N VAL A 19 -12.44 -2.52 -4.67
CA VAL A 19 -13.28 -3.74 -4.51
C VAL A 19 -12.66 -4.99 -5.11
N GLY A 20 -11.67 -4.86 -5.99
CA GLY A 20 -10.97 -6.00 -6.58
C GLY A 20 -11.54 -6.48 -7.91
N HIS A 21 -12.19 -5.62 -8.68
CA HIS A 21 -12.83 -5.98 -9.94
C HIS A 21 -11.82 -6.07 -11.11
N THR A 22 -11.25 -7.25 -11.29
CA THR A 22 -10.13 -7.51 -12.21
C THR A 22 -10.43 -7.27 -13.68
N LYS A 23 -11.66 -7.54 -14.15
CA LYS A 23 -12.01 -7.44 -15.58
C LYS A 23 -11.84 -6.01 -16.11
N PHE A 24 -12.41 -5.05 -15.38
CA PHE A 24 -12.30 -3.64 -15.74
C PHE A 24 -10.87 -3.14 -15.63
N ILE A 25 -10.17 -3.47 -14.53
CA ILE A 25 -8.77 -3.09 -14.33
C ILE A 25 -7.88 -3.59 -15.48
N ARG A 26 -8.03 -4.86 -15.87
CA ARG A 26 -7.28 -5.44 -16.98
C ARG A 26 -7.56 -4.72 -18.29
N GLN A 27 -8.83 -4.46 -18.60
CA GLN A 27 -9.24 -3.86 -19.87
C GLN A 27 -8.77 -2.40 -20.02
N PHE A 28 -8.72 -1.64 -18.94
CA PHE A 28 -8.51 -0.18 -19.00
C PHE A 28 -7.23 0.32 -18.31
N SER A 29 -6.36 -0.58 -17.82
CA SER A 29 -5.10 -0.21 -17.16
C SER A 29 -4.23 0.73 -18.00
N ASN A 30 -4.09 0.49 -19.30
CA ASN A 30 -3.30 1.36 -20.17
C ASN A 30 -3.82 2.81 -20.26
N PHE A 31 -5.09 3.06 -19.97
CA PHE A 31 -5.70 4.40 -20.08
C PHE A 31 -5.73 5.16 -18.75
N TYR A 32 -5.89 4.43 -17.64
CA TYR A 32 -6.08 5.02 -16.31
C TYR A 32 -4.88 4.86 -15.37
N SER A 33 -3.97 3.92 -15.62
CA SER A 33 -2.78 3.79 -14.78
C SER A 33 -1.97 5.09 -14.75
N GLY A 34 -1.36 5.37 -13.61
CA GLY A 34 -0.64 6.63 -13.39
C GLY A 34 -1.51 7.80 -12.91
N ARG A 35 -2.84 7.63 -12.87
CA ARG A 35 -3.74 8.67 -12.37
C ARG A 35 -3.89 8.63 -10.86
N TYR A 36 -4.02 9.82 -10.29
CA TYR A 36 -4.32 10.02 -8.88
C TYR A 36 -5.79 10.33 -8.68
N LEU A 37 -6.33 9.92 -7.52
CA LEU A 37 -7.65 10.32 -7.09
C LEU A 37 -7.63 11.80 -6.74
N GLU A 38 -8.12 12.65 -7.65
CA GLU A 38 -8.07 14.12 -7.49
C GLU A 38 -9.32 14.71 -6.83
N LYS A 39 -10.45 13.99 -6.92
CA LYS A 39 -11.75 14.42 -6.42
C LYS A 39 -12.27 13.43 -5.37
N PRO A 40 -13.03 13.89 -4.36
CA PRO A 40 -13.69 12.99 -3.43
C PRO A 40 -14.67 12.08 -4.19
N LEU A 41 -14.60 10.79 -3.91
CA LEU A 41 -15.57 9.79 -4.36
C LEU A 41 -16.22 9.21 -3.11
N MET A 42 -17.50 8.87 -3.21
CA MET A 42 -18.25 8.29 -2.10
C MET A 42 -17.51 7.08 -1.51
N GLY A 43 -17.26 7.10 -0.20
CA GLY A 43 -16.57 6.04 0.53
C GLY A 43 -15.05 5.99 0.31
N LEU A 44 -14.47 6.95 -0.41
CA LEU A 44 -13.03 7.10 -0.64
C LEU A 44 -12.55 8.54 -0.41
N GLU A 45 -13.31 9.35 0.33
CA GLU A 45 -13.04 10.78 0.52
C GLU A 45 -11.69 11.03 1.19
N ASP A 46 -11.31 10.16 2.12
CA ASP A 46 -10.06 10.24 2.88
C ASP A 46 -8.82 9.87 2.04
N TYR A 47 -8.98 9.29 0.85
CA TYR A 47 -7.88 8.70 0.06
C TYR A 47 -7.49 9.51 -1.17
N ILE A 48 -7.84 10.79 -1.23
CA ILE A 48 -7.39 11.70 -2.30
C ILE A 48 -5.86 11.71 -2.37
N GLY A 49 -5.32 11.63 -3.59
CA GLY A 49 -3.89 11.51 -3.83
C GLY A 49 -3.37 10.06 -3.84
N PHE A 50 -4.26 9.07 -3.76
CA PHE A 50 -3.93 7.66 -4.02
C PHE A 50 -4.08 7.32 -5.51
N THR A 51 -3.30 6.35 -5.97
CA THR A 51 -3.55 5.65 -7.24
C THR A 51 -4.43 4.42 -7.01
N ALA A 52 -4.82 3.73 -8.08
CA ALA A 52 -5.52 2.45 -7.98
C ALA A 52 -4.70 1.39 -7.23
N MET A 53 -3.38 1.33 -7.44
CA MET A 53 -2.52 0.40 -6.71
C MET A 53 -2.44 0.70 -5.21
N HIS A 54 -2.43 1.98 -4.81
CA HIS A 54 -2.49 2.36 -3.39
C HIS A 54 -3.80 1.86 -2.75
N LEU A 55 -4.95 2.04 -3.42
CA LEU A 55 -6.24 1.53 -2.94
C LEU A 55 -6.32 0.01 -2.91
N ALA A 56 -5.73 -0.68 -3.89
CA ALA A 56 -5.65 -2.14 -3.90
C ALA A 56 -4.78 -2.67 -2.75
N CYS A 57 -3.67 -1.99 -2.46
CA CYS A 57 -2.83 -2.29 -1.30
C CYS A 57 -3.58 -2.01 0.01
N LEU A 58 -4.37 -0.93 0.07
CA LEU A 58 -5.18 -0.55 1.21
C LEU A 58 -6.24 -1.62 1.55
N SER A 59 -6.93 -2.14 0.54
CA SER A 59 -8.05 -3.08 0.69
C SER A 59 -7.68 -4.57 0.55
N GLY A 60 -6.40 -4.89 0.39
CA GLY A 60 -5.93 -6.28 0.34
C GLY A 60 -6.22 -7.00 -0.99
N ARG A 61 -6.32 -6.28 -2.11
CA ARG A 61 -6.67 -6.84 -3.42
C ARG A 61 -5.42 -7.26 -4.20
N LEU A 62 -4.81 -8.38 -3.83
CA LEU A 62 -3.61 -8.90 -4.51
C LEU A 62 -3.77 -9.01 -6.04
N ASN A 63 -4.92 -9.48 -6.51
CA ASN A 63 -5.17 -9.63 -7.94
C ASN A 63 -5.10 -8.30 -8.70
N ILE A 64 -5.46 -7.18 -8.06
CA ILE A 64 -5.33 -5.85 -8.67
C ILE A 64 -3.89 -5.37 -8.60
N VAL A 65 -3.21 -5.59 -7.46
CA VAL A 65 -1.79 -5.28 -7.31
C VAL A 65 -0.97 -5.96 -8.42
N GLN A 66 -1.20 -7.25 -8.66
CA GLN A 66 -0.54 -8.00 -9.73
C GLN A 66 -0.79 -7.43 -11.13
N LEU A 67 -1.97 -6.86 -11.39
CA LEU A 67 -2.29 -6.25 -12.69
C LEU A 67 -1.65 -4.87 -12.88
N LEU A 68 -1.34 -4.17 -11.79
CA LEU A 68 -0.88 -2.78 -11.82
C LEU A 68 0.61 -2.62 -11.49
N VAL A 69 1.27 -3.67 -10.98
CA VAL A 69 2.65 -3.59 -10.46
C VAL A 69 3.62 -2.97 -11.47
N ASP A 70 3.59 -3.40 -12.73
CA ASP A 70 4.50 -2.90 -13.78
C ASP A 70 4.31 -1.42 -14.12
N LYS A 71 3.16 -0.85 -13.72
CA LYS A 71 2.75 0.51 -14.11
C LYS A 71 2.76 1.48 -12.95
N GLU A 72 2.51 1.00 -11.73
CA GLU A 72 2.21 1.85 -10.58
C GLU A 72 3.12 1.60 -9.36
N ILE A 73 4.04 0.64 -9.40
CA ILE A 73 4.91 0.33 -8.23
C ILE A 73 5.77 1.51 -7.78
N SER A 74 6.19 2.36 -8.71
CA SER A 74 7.03 3.54 -8.45
C SER A 74 6.22 4.81 -8.18
N LEU A 75 4.89 4.72 -8.09
CA LEU A 75 4.03 5.86 -7.82
C LEU A 75 3.79 5.96 -6.32
N TYR A 76 3.98 7.16 -5.78
CA TYR A 76 3.84 7.43 -4.36
C TYR A 76 2.63 8.33 -4.11
N THR A 77 2.12 8.36 -2.88
CA THR A 77 1.00 9.25 -2.53
C THR A 77 1.34 10.71 -2.82
N HIS A 78 0.40 11.45 -3.41
CA HIS A 78 0.60 12.85 -3.78
C HIS A 78 0.19 13.84 -2.67
N LYS A 79 -0.46 13.34 -1.62
CA LYS A 79 -0.94 14.10 -0.46
C LYS A 79 -0.74 13.28 0.80
N ASP A 80 -0.79 13.97 1.93
CA ASP A 80 -0.93 13.35 3.24
C ASP A 80 -2.31 12.70 3.32
N VAL A 81 -2.34 11.43 3.73
CA VAL A 81 -3.55 10.61 3.79
C VAL A 81 -3.59 9.90 5.12
N THR A 82 -4.72 10.05 5.82
CA THR A 82 -4.94 9.30 7.05
C THR A 82 -5.58 7.96 6.72
N ILE A 83 -4.93 6.87 7.12
CA ILE A 83 -5.46 5.53 7.00
C ILE A 83 -5.81 4.98 8.37
N GLU A 84 -6.90 4.22 8.43
CA GLU A 84 -7.24 3.42 9.60
C GLU A 84 -6.43 2.12 9.59
N LEU A 85 -5.80 1.80 10.72
CA LEU A 85 -5.21 0.51 11.03
C LEU A 85 -6.23 -0.31 11.82
N LEU A 86 -6.44 -1.55 11.42
CA LEU A 86 -7.30 -2.47 12.17
C LEU A 86 -6.57 -2.90 13.46
N PRO A 87 -7.22 -2.87 14.63
CA PRO A 87 -6.59 -3.23 15.87
C PRO A 87 -6.31 -4.73 15.97
N MET A 88 -5.30 -5.05 16.79
CA MET A 88 -4.84 -6.37 17.16
C MET A 88 -5.96 -7.19 17.80
N ALA A 89 -6.53 -8.14 17.06
CA ALA A 89 -7.21 -9.32 17.61
C ALA A 89 -8.49 -9.16 18.45
N ASP A 90 -8.81 -7.99 19.01
CA ASP A 90 -10.00 -7.77 19.82
C ASP A 90 -10.92 -6.76 19.12
N ASP A 91 -12.11 -7.23 18.73
CA ASP A 91 -13.18 -6.47 18.05
C ASP A 91 -13.70 -5.26 18.88
N SER A 92 -13.17 -5.08 20.09
CA SER A 92 -13.53 -4.03 21.05
C SER A 92 -12.57 -2.83 21.06
N SER A 93 -11.37 -2.95 20.47
CA SER A 93 -10.42 -1.84 20.42
C SER A 93 -10.78 -0.88 19.29
N PRO A 94 -10.71 0.45 19.51
CA PRO A 94 -10.99 1.40 18.44
C PRO A 94 -9.92 1.30 17.33
N PRO A 95 -10.30 1.50 16.06
CA PRO A 95 -9.34 1.56 14.97
C PRO A 95 -8.30 2.64 15.22
N ILE A 96 -7.02 2.29 15.06
CA ILE A 96 -5.93 3.25 15.25
C ILE A 96 -5.76 4.01 13.94
N ARG A 97 -6.03 5.31 13.94
CA ARG A 97 -5.77 6.17 12.77
C ARG A 97 -4.29 6.53 12.74
N THR A 98 -3.66 6.36 11.59
CA THR A 98 -2.29 6.83 11.33
C THR A 98 -2.26 7.65 10.05
N THR A 99 -1.39 8.65 10.00
CA THR A 99 -1.24 9.50 8.82
C THR A 99 -0.01 9.05 8.03
N LEU A 100 -0.24 8.67 6.78
CA LEU A 100 0.80 8.53 5.77
C LEU A 100 1.05 9.91 5.17
N HIS A 101 2.28 10.35 5.16
CA HIS A 101 2.61 11.60 4.49
C HIS A 101 2.67 11.41 2.97
N LYS A 102 2.65 12.53 2.26
CA LYS A 102 2.97 12.61 0.85
C LYS A 102 4.30 11.89 0.59
N GLY A 103 4.33 11.05 -0.45
CA GLY A 103 5.49 10.23 -0.78
C GLY A 103 5.45 8.82 -0.18
N ALA A 104 4.33 8.39 0.41
CA ALA A 104 4.17 7.03 0.88
C ALA A 104 4.06 6.05 -0.30
N SER A 105 4.76 4.92 -0.22
CA SER A 105 4.72 3.88 -1.27
C SER A 105 3.51 2.94 -1.14
N PRO A 106 3.10 2.26 -2.23
CA PRO A 106 2.09 1.19 -2.15
C PRO A 106 2.49 0.07 -1.18
N LEU A 107 3.80 -0.24 -1.09
CA LEU A 107 4.33 -1.19 -0.12
C LEU A 107 4.11 -0.72 1.32
N ALA A 108 4.36 0.56 1.63
CA ALA A 108 4.11 1.12 2.95
C ALA A 108 2.65 0.97 3.37
N ILE A 109 1.70 1.18 2.47
CA ILE A 109 0.27 0.96 2.74
C ILE A 109 -0.01 -0.52 3.04
N ALA A 110 0.50 -1.43 2.23
CA ALA A 110 0.30 -2.86 2.43
C ALA A 110 0.89 -3.36 3.76
N VAL A 111 2.04 -2.81 4.15
CA VAL A 111 2.70 -3.07 5.44
C VAL A 111 1.84 -2.53 6.58
N ALA A 112 1.43 -1.26 6.53
CA ALA A 112 0.57 -0.64 7.54
C ALA A 112 -0.72 -1.44 7.76
N ARG A 113 -1.33 -1.93 6.68
CA ARG A 113 -2.56 -2.72 6.72
C ARG A 113 -2.36 -4.20 7.07
N GLY A 114 -1.13 -4.68 7.19
CA GLY A 114 -0.85 -6.08 7.51
C GLY A 114 -1.21 -7.05 6.37
N HIS A 115 -1.25 -6.60 5.12
CA HIS A 115 -1.56 -7.45 3.97
C HIS A 115 -0.34 -8.26 3.53
N HIS A 116 0.02 -9.25 4.35
CA HIS A 116 1.21 -10.09 4.20
C HIS A 116 1.45 -10.66 2.79
N HIS A 117 0.39 -11.08 2.12
CA HIS A 117 0.46 -11.67 0.79
C HIS A 117 0.80 -10.62 -0.28
N ILE A 118 0.34 -9.38 -0.13
CA ILE A 118 0.74 -8.25 -0.97
C ILE A 118 2.18 -7.85 -0.67
N VAL A 119 2.55 -7.77 0.61
CA VAL A 119 3.93 -7.43 1.01
C VAL A 119 4.92 -8.43 0.41
N LYS A 120 4.68 -9.74 0.53
CA LYS A 120 5.55 -10.76 -0.09
C LYS A 120 5.66 -10.58 -1.60
N PHE A 121 4.53 -10.33 -2.27
CA PHE A 121 4.53 -10.11 -3.72
C PHE A 121 5.33 -8.87 -4.12
N LEU A 122 5.09 -7.73 -3.46
CA LEU A 122 5.81 -6.49 -3.75
C LEU A 122 7.30 -6.60 -3.43
N LEU A 123 7.68 -7.27 -2.33
CA LEU A 123 9.08 -7.52 -1.99
C LEU A 123 9.78 -8.35 -3.06
N SER A 124 9.13 -9.36 -3.64
CA SER A 124 9.71 -10.12 -4.76
C SER A 124 9.95 -9.27 -6.02
N TYR A 125 9.27 -8.13 -6.12
CA TYR A 125 9.40 -7.15 -7.21
C TYR A 125 10.42 -6.04 -6.91
N THR A 126 10.65 -5.72 -5.62
CA THR A 126 11.55 -4.63 -5.18
C THR A 126 12.91 -5.13 -4.69
N ALA A 127 13.05 -6.41 -4.38
CA ALA A 127 14.29 -7.03 -3.86
C ALA A 127 15.47 -6.98 -4.85
N THR A 128 15.27 -6.44 -6.05
CA THR A 128 16.33 -6.27 -7.04
C THR A 128 17.13 -4.97 -6.90
N ASP A 129 16.69 -3.93 -6.16
CA ASP A 129 17.43 -2.64 -6.21
C ASP A 129 17.32 -1.64 -5.03
N TYR A 130 16.57 -1.89 -3.94
CA TYR A 130 16.34 -0.81 -2.94
C TYR A 130 16.29 -1.25 -1.47
N ASN A 131 16.88 -0.42 -0.60
CA ASN A 131 16.70 -0.43 0.85
C ASN A 131 15.22 -0.22 1.22
N VAL A 132 14.48 -1.33 1.33
CA VAL A 132 13.05 -1.39 1.68
C VAL A 132 12.79 -0.67 3.01
N LEU A 133 13.71 -0.80 3.97
CA LEU A 133 13.61 -0.12 5.26
C LEU A 133 13.64 1.40 5.09
N GLY A 134 14.49 1.91 4.20
CA GLY A 134 14.56 3.32 3.81
C GLY A 134 13.28 3.81 3.17
N LEU A 135 12.65 3.01 2.29
CA LEU A 135 11.37 3.35 1.66
C LEU A 135 10.22 3.40 2.67
N LEU A 136 10.17 2.46 3.59
CA LEU A 136 9.18 2.46 4.68
C LEU A 136 9.42 3.65 5.61
N THR A 137 10.66 3.88 6.05
CA THR A 137 11.00 4.99 6.96
C THR A 137 10.67 6.36 6.37
N ARG A 138 10.89 6.57 5.06
CA ARG A 138 10.50 7.79 4.34
C ARG A 138 8.98 7.95 4.21
N SER A 139 8.24 6.83 4.15
CA SER A 139 6.78 6.82 4.06
C SER A 139 6.10 7.11 5.41
N PHE A 140 6.79 6.83 6.54
CA PHE A 140 6.28 6.97 7.90
C PHE A 140 7.10 7.99 8.71
N THR A 141 6.95 9.30 8.48
CA THR A 141 7.67 10.32 9.27
C THR A 141 6.93 10.73 10.55
N SER A 142 6.66 9.76 11.44
CA SER A 142 6.36 10.08 12.84
C SER A 142 7.59 10.71 13.51
N LYS A 143 7.42 11.46 14.62
CA LYS A 143 8.57 11.83 15.48
C LYS A 143 9.40 10.61 15.91
N ASP A 144 8.78 9.43 15.89
CA ASP A 144 9.39 8.12 16.04
C ASP A 144 8.96 7.19 14.89
N PRO A 145 9.63 7.23 13.71
CA PRO A 145 9.34 6.31 12.62
C PRO A 145 9.57 4.86 13.06
N ALA A 146 10.55 4.65 13.94
CA ALA A 146 10.84 3.37 14.57
C ALA A 146 9.67 2.82 15.39
N ASN A 147 8.85 3.66 16.04
CA ASN A 147 7.70 3.20 16.83
C ASN A 147 6.54 2.75 15.95
N ILE A 148 6.27 3.43 14.82
CA ILE A 148 5.23 3.00 13.87
C ILE A 148 5.69 1.77 13.11
N LEU A 149 6.96 1.72 12.69
CA LEU A 149 7.53 0.51 12.11
C LEU A 149 7.45 -0.64 13.11
N ALA A 150 7.90 -0.45 14.35
CA ALA A 150 7.85 -1.47 15.39
C ALA A 150 6.40 -1.87 15.73
N ALA A 151 5.44 -0.95 15.79
CA ALA A 151 4.03 -1.27 15.97
C ALA A 151 3.49 -2.08 14.79
N THR A 152 3.77 -1.67 13.56
CA THR A 152 3.31 -2.35 12.34
C THR A 152 3.97 -3.72 12.17
N LEU A 153 5.25 -3.83 12.50
CA LEU A 153 6.04 -5.07 12.46
C LEU A 153 5.70 -6.01 13.62
N SER A 154 5.44 -5.48 14.81
CA SER A 154 4.99 -6.28 15.96
C SER A 154 3.56 -6.79 15.78
N GLN A 155 2.69 -5.99 15.14
CA GLN A 155 1.35 -6.40 14.69
C GLN A 155 1.41 -7.53 13.65
N ASN A 156 2.47 -7.59 12.86
CA ASN A 156 2.59 -8.51 11.74
C ASN A 156 3.89 -9.33 11.84
N LYS A 157 4.00 -10.21 12.85
CA LYS A 157 5.20 -11.08 12.98
C LYS A 157 5.53 -11.87 11.71
N ALA A 158 4.54 -12.13 10.85
CA ALA A 158 4.74 -12.83 9.58
C ALA A 158 5.31 -11.94 8.44
N ILE A 159 5.31 -10.59 8.54
CA ILE A 159 6.05 -9.72 7.60
C ILE A 159 7.49 -9.48 8.03
N LEU A 160 7.83 -9.67 9.32
CA LEU A 160 9.19 -9.49 9.84
C LEU A 160 10.21 -10.39 9.14
N GLY A 161 9.91 -11.68 8.99
CA GLY A 161 10.80 -12.63 8.32
C GLY A 161 11.15 -12.19 6.88
N PRO A 162 10.15 -11.95 6.01
CA PRO A 162 10.39 -11.44 4.67
C PRO A 162 11.13 -10.09 4.61
N LEU A 163 10.85 -9.16 5.53
CA LEU A 163 11.51 -7.84 5.55
C LEU A 163 12.96 -7.91 6.03
N LEU A 164 13.26 -8.74 7.04
CA LEU A 164 14.62 -8.96 7.54
C LEU A 164 15.47 -9.74 6.54
N ALA A 165 14.91 -10.76 5.89
CA ALA A 165 15.61 -11.56 4.88
C ALA A 165 16.10 -10.74 3.68
N VAL A 166 15.35 -9.70 3.28
CA VAL A 166 15.77 -8.77 2.21
C VAL A 166 16.93 -7.87 2.68
N ASN A 167 16.96 -7.49 3.95
CA ASN A 167 18.04 -6.68 4.51
C ASN A 167 19.34 -7.49 4.72
N ASP A 168 19.23 -8.77 5.10
CA ASP A 168 20.39 -9.65 5.23
C ASP A 168 21.07 -9.91 3.88
N ALA A 169 20.30 -9.96 2.78
CA ALA A 169 20.83 -10.05 1.43
C ALA A 169 21.71 -8.83 1.05
N ASP A 170 21.32 -7.62 1.45
CA ASP A 170 22.10 -6.39 1.22
C ASP A 170 23.41 -6.37 2.03
N SER A 171 23.41 -6.94 3.24
CA SER A 171 24.64 -7.03 4.07
C SER A 171 25.69 -8.03 3.56
N SER A 172 25.36 -8.82 2.52
CA SER A 172 26.30 -9.74 1.87
C SER A 172 27.02 -9.15 0.66
N LEU A 173 26.80 -7.86 0.35
CA LEU A 173 27.37 -7.14 -0.79
C LEU A 173 28.35 -6.01 -0.40
N GLU A 174 29.06 -6.14 0.72
CA GLU A 174 30.34 -5.44 0.92
C GLU A 174 31.49 -6.37 0.45
N PRO A 175 32.00 -6.22 -0.78
CA PRO A 175 33.25 -6.87 -1.13
C PRO A 175 34.37 -6.16 -0.37
N SER A 176 35.02 -6.92 0.50
CA SER A 176 36.32 -6.63 1.05
C SER A 176 37.27 -6.00 0.02
N LEU A 177 37.74 -4.79 0.29
CA LEU A 177 38.97 -4.21 -0.23
C LEU A 177 39.54 -3.19 0.76
#